data_AF-A0A951D0E8-F1
#
_entry.id   AF-A0A951D0E8-F1
#
_cell.length_a   1.000
_cell.length_b   1.000
_cell.length_c   1.000
_cell.angle_alpha   90.00
_cell.angle_beta   90.00
_cell.angle_gamma   90.00
#
_symmetry.space_group_name_H-M   'P 1'
#
loop_
_entity.id
_entity.type
_entity.pdbx_description
1 polymer ?
#
loop_
_entity_poly.entity_id
_entity_poly.type
_entity_poly.pdbx_seq_one_letter_code
_entity_poly.pdbx_strand_id
1 'polypeptide(L)'
;GVLDPVQGRPVIDGIAGARSDLAIAPSVDIANGAPTGADATDRIVMTYVSGTVTAPHVFFTESTDRGATWSAPRTIETAGDRGIYTAPSISPNGTDVYVVYNAFTTPFRDNTSDPRSLVGVVLHADSSTAPSAPTGAFSELHSSPAGDPRASSANALTDEFIGDYVYATATRTYGAAVWNDTRNGADCPASDAYRAALQSGTAATAPAPEQDCPATFGNSDIFGGSFTDPTP
;
A
#
# COMPACT_ATOMS: atom_id res chain seq x y z
N GLY A 1 2.26 -10.01 9.90
CA GLY A 1 1.87 -9.06 10.96
C GLY A 1 1.80 -9.74 12.32
N VAL A 2 1.36 -8.99 13.31
CA VAL A 2 1.05 -9.44 14.69
C VAL A 2 -0.47 -9.54 14.81
N LEU A 3 -1.01 -10.60 15.43
CA LEU A 3 -2.45 -10.69 15.66
C LEU A 3 -2.88 -9.64 16.69
N ASP A 4 -3.82 -8.78 16.30
CA ASP A 4 -4.51 -7.90 17.23
C ASP A 4 -5.74 -8.63 17.80
N PRO A 5 -5.82 -8.81 19.13
CA PRO A 5 -6.87 -9.62 19.76
C PRO A 5 -8.25 -8.94 19.77
N VAL A 6 -8.32 -7.62 19.63
CA VAL A 6 -9.58 -6.87 19.66
C VAL A 6 -10.25 -6.95 18.28
N GLN A 7 -9.50 -6.67 17.21
CA GLN A 7 -10.04 -6.76 15.84
C GLN A 7 -10.04 -8.20 15.28
N GLY A 8 -9.24 -9.10 15.84
CA GLY A 8 -9.12 -10.50 15.39
C GLY A 8 -8.39 -10.66 14.06
N ARG A 9 -7.56 -9.68 13.67
CA ARG A 9 -6.84 -9.61 12.39
C ARG A 9 -5.38 -9.20 12.60
N PRO A 10 -4.48 -9.51 11.65
CA PRO A 10 -3.09 -9.11 11.76
C PRO A 10 -2.90 -7.62 11.49
N VAL A 11 -2.01 -6.97 12.24
CA VAL A 11 -1.55 -5.58 12.06
C VAL A 11 -0.04 -5.54 11.82
N ILE A 12 0.48 -4.44 11.25
CA ILE A 12 1.92 -4.26 11.01
C ILE A 12 2.49 -2.91 11.45
N ASP A 13 1.66 -1.94 11.80
CA ASP A 13 2.05 -0.59 12.20
C ASP A 13 1.94 -0.35 13.70
N GLY A 14 0.95 -0.98 14.36
CA GLY A 14 0.81 -0.95 15.80
C GLY A 14 -0.41 -1.71 16.27
N ILE A 15 -0.54 -1.91 17.59
CA ILE A 15 -1.79 -2.42 18.18
C ILE A 15 -2.94 -1.44 17.89
N ALA A 16 -4.13 -1.98 17.68
CA ALA A 16 -5.29 -1.26 17.16
C ALA A 16 -5.03 -0.53 15.81
N GLY A 17 -3.93 -0.86 15.12
CA GLY A 17 -3.59 -0.31 13.82
C GLY A 17 -4.43 -0.90 12.69
N ALA A 18 -4.12 -0.46 11.48
CA ALA A 18 -4.81 -0.92 10.29
C ALA A 18 -4.58 -2.42 10.06
N ARG A 19 -5.65 -3.13 9.71
CA ARG A 19 -5.57 -4.55 9.32
C ARG A 19 -4.61 -4.73 8.14
N SER A 20 -3.94 -5.87 8.10
CA SER A 20 -2.93 -6.23 7.08
C SER A 20 -3.21 -7.59 6.43
N ASP A 21 -4.42 -8.14 6.63
CA ASP A 21 -4.84 -9.43 6.06
C ASP A 21 -4.91 -9.42 4.53
N LEU A 22 -5.05 -8.25 3.91
CA LEU A 22 -4.98 -8.08 2.46
C LEU A 22 -3.59 -7.69 1.94
N ALA A 23 -2.63 -7.40 2.82
CA ALA A 23 -1.27 -7.00 2.42
C ALA A 23 -0.55 -8.10 1.62
N ILE A 24 -0.80 -9.36 1.97
CA ILE A 24 -0.22 -10.54 1.31
C ILE A 24 -0.97 -10.93 0.02
N ALA A 25 -2.09 -10.30 -0.29
CA ALA A 25 -2.86 -10.64 -1.48
C ALA A 25 -2.06 -10.23 -2.73
N PRO A 26 -1.81 -11.16 -3.68
CA PRO A 26 -1.10 -10.81 -4.90
C PRO A 26 -1.95 -9.90 -5.76
N SER A 27 -1.36 -8.79 -6.18
CA SER A 27 -1.91 -7.89 -7.20
C SER A 27 -1.17 -8.13 -8.51
N VAL A 28 -1.91 -8.27 -9.61
CA VAL A 28 -1.38 -8.71 -10.91
C VAL A 28 -1.91 -7.85 -12.05
N ASP A 29 -1.05 -7.61 -13.05
CA ASP A 29 -1.44 -7.00 -14.32
C ASP A 29 -0.73 -7.70 -15.48
N ILE A 30 -1.28 -7.57 -16.70
CA ILE A 30 -0.79 -8.23 -17.90
C ILE A 30 -0.70 -7.26 -19.09
N ALA A 31 0.42 -7.32 -19.79
CA ALA A 31 0.65 -6.55 -21.02
C ALA A 31 -0.18 -7.12 -22.18
N ASN A 32 -1.44 -6.70 -22.25
CA ASN A 32 -2.48 -7.28 -23.10
C ASN A 32 -2.57 -6.68 -24.51
N GLY A 33 -1.66 -5.78 -24.91
CA GLY A 33 -1.66 -5.15 -26.23
C GLY A 33 -2.85 -4.21 -26.49
N ALA A 34 -3.57 -3.77 -25.46
CA ALA A 34 -4.69 -2.84 -25.61
C ALA A 34 -4.37 -1.63 -26.53
N PRO A 35 -5.37 -1.17 -27.30
CA PRO A 35 -6.76 -1.63 -27.31
C PRO A 35 -7.04 -2.84 -28.23
N THR A 36 -6.09 -3.26 -29.07
CA THR A 36 -6.35 -4.27 -30.13
C THR A 36 -5.85 -5.67 -29.78
N GLY A 37 -4.86 -5.76 -28.88
CA GLY A 37 -4.16 -7.00 -28.55
C GLY A 37 -3.07 -7.39 -29.55
N ALA A 38 -2.84 -6.61 -30.61
CA ALA A 38 -1.97 -7.01 -31.72
C ALA A 38 -0.49 -7.17 -31.34
N ASP A 39 -0.03 -6.42 -30.33
CA ASP A 39 1.35 -6.41 -29.83
C ASP A 39 1.44 -6.83 -28.35
N ALA A 40 0.47 -7.61 -27.88
CA ALA A 40 0.49 -8.17 -26.53
C ALA A 40 1.73 -9.04 -26.32
N THR A 41 2.52 -8.72 -25.30
CA THR A 41 3.65 -9.57 -24.90
C THR A 41 3.20 -10.70 -23.96
N ASP A 42 1.97 -10.60 -23.42
CA ASP A 42 1.42 -11.48 -22.39
C ASP A 42 2.29 -11.54 -21.11
N ARG A 43 3.18 -10.56 -20.92
CA ARG A 43 4.01 -10.45 -19.72
C ARG A 43 3.13 -10.13 -18.53
N ILE A 44 3.23 -10.96 -17.49
CA ILE A 44 2.47 -10.79 -16.24
C ILE A 44 3.40 -10.24 -15.19
N VAL A 45 2.98 -9.17 -14.53
CA VAL A 45 3.68 -8.60 -13.37
C VAL A 45 2.84 -8.81 -12.12
N MET A 46 3.51 -9.03 -10.99
CA MET A 46 2.86 -9.23 -9.70
C MET A 46 3.59 -8.46 -8.62
N THR A 47 2.83 -7.82 -7.73
CA THR A 47 3.34 -7.33 -6.45
C THR A 47 2.53 -7.85 -5.28
N TYR A 48 3.18 -7.98 -4.13
CA TYR A 48 2.55 -8.34 -2.86
C TYR A 48 3.45 -7.86 -1.71
N VAL A 49 2.88 -7.68 -0.52
CA VAL A 49 3.67 -7.36 0.67
C VAL A 49 3.91 -8.61 1.50
N SER A 50 5.14 -8.85 1.93
CA SER A 50 5.48 -9.95 2.85
C SER A 50 6.75 -9.64 3.64
N GLY A 51 6.95 -10.32 4.76
CA GLY A 51 8.12 -10.11 5.63
C GLY A 51 7.78 -10.21 7.11
N THR A 52 8.78 -9.96 7.96
CA THR A 52 8.55 -9.87 9.41
C THR A 52 7.84 -8.56 9.74
N VAL A 53 7.24 -8.45 10.93
CA VAL A 53 6.65 -7.17 11.34
C VAL A 53 7.68 -6.05 11.36
N THR A 54 8.95 -6.32 11.66
CA THR A 54 10.01 -5.30 11.67
C THR A 54 10.46 -4.87 10.27
N ALA A 55 10.23 -5.70 9.25
CA ALA A 55 10.67 -5.46 7.88
C ALA A 55 9.69 -6.10 6.87
N PRO A 56 8.47 -5.56 6.70
CA PRO A 56 7.60 -5.94 5.60
C PRO A 56 8.11 -5.28 4.31
N HIS A 57 8.27 -6.09 3.27
CA HIS A 57 8.81 -5.69 1.97
C HIS A 57 7.72 -5.67 0.91
N VAL A 58 7.87 -4.79 -0.09
CA VAL A 58 7.06 -4.82 -1.32
C VAL A 58 7.81 -5.68 -2.31
N PHE A 59 7.30 -6.89 -2.55
CA PHE A 59 7.89 -7.81 -3.50
C PHE A 59 7.36 -7.59 -4.90
N PHE A 60 8.24 -7.71 -5.89
CA PHE A 60 7.93 -7.80 -7.31
C PHE A 60 8.39 -9.15 -7.87
N THR A 61 7.54 -9.78 -8.68
CA THR A 61 7.88 -10.92 -9.52
C THR A 61 7.14 -10.81 -10.84
N GLU A 62 7.61 -11.51 -11.85
CA GLU A 62 7.04 -11.47 -13.19
C GLU A 62 7.15 -12.83 -13.89
N SER A 63 6.28 -13.01 -14.89
CA SER A 63 6.29 -14.15 -15.80
C SER A 63 6.29 -13.65 -17.24
N THR A 64 7.16 -14.24 -18.07
CA THR A 64 7.23 -13.99 -19.51
C THR A 64 6.74 -15.18 -20.34
N ASP A 65 6.19 -16.21 -19.68
CA ASP A 65 5.75 -17.47 -20.28
C ASP A 65 4.31 -17.82 -19.89
N ARG A 66 3.45 -16.81 -19.78
CA ARG A 66 2.01 -16.92 -19.47
C ARG A 66 1.73 -17.59 -18.13
N GLY A 67 2.56 -17.30 -17.12
CA GLY A 67 2.42 -17.79 -15.76
C GLY A 67 2.94 -19.20 -15.53
N ALA A 68 3.61 -19.83 -16.50
CA ALA A 68 4.16 -21.16 -16.35
C ALA A 68 5.36 -21.17 -15.39
N THR A 69 6.20 -20.14 -15.44
CA THR A 69 7.28 -19.88 -14.49
C THR A 69 7.31 -18.41 -14.08
N TRP A 70 7.89 -18.16 -12.90
CA TRP A 70 7.99 -16.83 -12.30
C TRP A 70 9.45 -16.56 -11.91
N SER A 71 9.85 -15.30 -12.05
CA SER A 71 11.16 -14.85 -11.57
C SER A 71 11.24 -14.92 -10.04
N ALA A 72 12.46 -15.04 -9.51
CA ALA A 72 12.67 -14.95 -8.07
C ALA A 72 12.16 -13.58 -7.56
N PRO A 73 11.29 -13.52 -6.54
CA PRO A 73 10.79 -12.26 -6.02
C PRO A 73 11.92 -11.36 -5.51
N ARG A 74 11.82 -10.07 -5.79
CA ARG A 74 12.78 -9.04 -5.31
C ARG A 74 12.03 -7.91 -4.60
N THR A 75 12.70 -7.29 -3.64
CA THR A 75 12.20 -6.11 -2.92
C THR A 75 12.33 -4.88 -3.80
N ILE A 76 11.32 -4.02 -3.83
CA ILE A 76 11.29 -2.83 -4.70
C ILE A 76 10.97 -1.54 -3.95
N GLU A 77 10.63 -1.61 -2.67
CA GLU A 77 10.31 -0.44 -1.85
C GLU A 77 11.51 0.53 -1.70
N THR A 78 11.21 1.81 -1.54
CA THR A 78 12.16 2.84 -1.14
C THR A 78 12.77 2.49 0.23
N ALA A 79 14.07 2.75 0.41
CA ALA A 79 14.79 2.37 1.61
C ALA A 79 14.19 2.99 2.88
N GLY A 80 13.86 2.13 3.85
CA GLY A 80 13.23 2.53 5.12
C GLY A 80 11.71 2.35 5.15
N ASP A 81 11.08 2.12 4.00
CA ASP A 81 9.66 1.84 3.92
C ASP A 81 9.31 0.44 4.41
N ARG A 82 8.16 0.35 5.05
CA ARG A 82 7.55 -0.89 5.54
C ARG A 82 6.20 -1.05 4.85
N GLY A 83 6.17 -1.77 3.72
CA GLY A 83 4.98 -1.86 2.86
C GLY A 83 3.74 -2.42 3.56
N ILE A 84 2.55 -1.99 3.14
CA ILE A 84 1.25 -2.57 3.55
C ILE A 84 0.37 -2.97 2.35
N TYR A 85 0.20 -2.11 1.36
CA TYR A 85 -0.64 -2.39 0.18
C TYR A 85 0.11 -2.02 -1.08
N THR A 86 -0.07 -2.78 -2.16
CA THR A 86 0.63 -2.55 -3.43
C THR A 86 -0.21 -2.98 -4.62
N ALA A 87 -0.03 -2.29 -5.75
CA ALA A 87 -0.57 -2.70 -7.03
C ALA A 87 0.40 -2.35 -8.16
N PRO A 88 0.71 -3.31 -9.06
CA PRO A 88 1.43 -3.03 -10.28
C PRO A 88 0.48 -2.68 -11.41
N SER A 89 1.00 -2.03 -12.45
CA SER A 89 0.42 -2.05 -13.78
C SER A 89 1.52 -2.02 -14.83
N ILE A 90 1.35 -2.77 -15.91
CA ILE A 90 2.31 -2.86 -17.02
C ILE A 90 1.68 -2.25 -18.28
N SER A 91 2.45 -1.46 -19.02
CA SER A 91 1.96 -0.83 -20.25
C SER A 91 1.47 -1.88 -21.24
N PRO A 92 0.45 -1.57 -22.08
CA PRO A 92 -0.11 -2.57 -22.98
C PRO A 92 0.91 -3.20 -23.95
N ASN A 93 1.93 -2.46 -24.35
CA ASN A 93 3.07 -2.91 -25.18
C ASN A 93 4.18 -3.61 -24.37
N GLY A 94 4.05 -3.72 -23.05
CA GLY A 94 5.01 -4.42 -22.19
C GLY A 94 6.35 -3.72 -22.02
N THR A 95 6.40 -2.39 -22.18
CA THR A 95 7.63 -1.59 -22.10
C THR A 95 7.83 -0.89 -20.77
N ASP A 96 6.79 -0.77 -19.94
CA ASP A 96 6.82 0.05 -18.73
C ASP A 96 6.06 -0.63 -17.61
N VAL A 97 6.62 -0.64 -16.41
CA VAL A 97 5.91 -1.10 -15.21
C VAL A 97 5.84 0.04 -14.22
N TYR A 98 4.62 0.39 -13.83
CA TYR A 98 4.34 1.29 -12.72
C TYR A 98 3.90 0.48 -11.51
N VAL A 99 4.38 0.84 -10.33
CA VAL A 99 3.92 0.25 -9.07
C VAL A 99 3.51 1.37 -8.14
N VAL A 100 2.34 1.24 -7.53
CA VAL A 100 1.99 2.05 -6.36
C VAL A 100 2.01 1.17 -5.12
N TYR A 101 2.46 1.74 -4.00
CA TYR A 101 2.32 1.10 -2.71
C TYR A 101 2.08 2.12 -1.59
N ASN A 102 1.42 1.69 -0.54
CA ASN A 102 1.43 2.37 0.75
C ASN A 102 2.47 1.73 1.66
N ALA A 103 3.14 2.54 2.49
CA ALA A 103 4.11 2.06 3.47
C ALA A 103 4.06 2.87 4.76
N PHE A 104 4.39 2.20 5.86
CA PHE A 104 4.72 2.86 7.10
C PHE A 104 6.21 3.22 7.14
N THR A 105 6.55 4.36 7.72
CA THR A 105 7.96 4.79 7.87
C THR A 105 8.41 4.86 9.33
N THR A 106 7.51 4.59 10.27
CA THR A 106 7.79 4.39 11.69
C THR A 106 7.81 2.91 12.04
N PRO A 107 8.55 2.46 13.07
CA PRO A 107 8.44 1.09 13.61
C PRO A 107 7.06 0.75 14.16
N PHE A 108 6.84 -0.55 14.44
CA PHE A 108 5.63 -1.04 15.12
C PHE A 108 5.44 -0.34 16.48
N ARG A 109 4.20 0.05 16.80
CA ARG A 109 3.84 0.63 18.11
C ARG A 109 3.07 -0.36 18.98
N ASP A 110 3.58 -0.60 20.18
CA ASP A 110 2.90 -1.39 21.23
C ASP A 110 1.94 -0.53 22.08
N ASN A 111 1.62 0.69 21.63
CA ASN A 111 0.68 1.60 22.25
C ASN A 111 -0.14 2.30 21.16
N THR A 112 -1.21 2.98 21.58
CA THR A 112 -2.12 3.70 20.66
C THR A 112 -1.82 5.20 20.57
N SER A 113 -0.90 5.73 21.38
CA SER A 113 -0.68 7.18 21.52
C SER A 113 0.56 7.71 20.79
N ASP A 114 1.51 6.85 20.44
CA ASP A 114 2.71 7.27 19.72
C ASP A 114 2.40 7.51 18.25
N PRO A 115 2.92 8.60 17.66
CA PRO A 115 2.69 8.89 16.26
C PRO A 115 3.27 7.81 15.36
N ARG A 116 2.51 7.55 14.29
CA ARG A 116 2.89 6.71 13.17
C ARG A 116 2.95 7.55 11.90
N SER A 117 3.58 7.02 10.87
CA SER A 117 3.70 7.70 9.59
C SER A 117 3.37 6.74 8.47
N LEU A 118 2.42 7.14 7.62
CA LEU A 118 1.97 6.47 6.41
C LEU A 118 2.30 7.35 5.21
N VAL A 119 2.84 6.73 4.16
CA VAL A 119 3.08 7.36 2.85
C VAL A 119 2.49 6.53 1.72
N GLY A 120 2.21 7.18 0.59
CA GLY A 120 1.98 6.56 -0.70
C GLY A 120 3.15 6.83 -1.64
N VAL A 121 3.61 5.80 -2.33
CA VAL A 121 4.78 5.85 -3.21
C VAL A 121 4.43 5.30 -4.59
N VAL A 122 4.93 5.95 -5.63
CA VAL A 122 4.82 5.49 -7.01
C VAL A 122 6.21 5.25 -7.58
N LEU A 123 6.41 4.06 -8.13
CA LEU A 123 7.64 3.61 -8.76
C LEU A 123 7.43 3.37 -10.25
N HIS A 124 8.50 3.46 -11.03
CA HIS A 124 8.55 3.04 -12.43
C HIS A 124 9.82 2.23 -12.71
N ALA A 125 9.70 1.27 -13.63
CA ALA A 125 10.81 0.59 -14.26
C ALA A 125 10.54 0.35 -15.75
N ASP A 126 11.58 0.50 -16.57
CA ASP A 126 11.56 0.01 -17.95
C ASP A 126 11.42 -1.52 -17.95
N SER A 127 10.59 -2.03 -18.84
CA SER A 127 10.45 -3.44 -19.16
C SER A 127 10.89 -3.73 -20.59
N SER A 128 10.63 -4.94 -21.07
CA SER A 128 11.05 -5.35 -22.40
C SER A 128 10.02 -6.27 -23.05
N THR A 129 9.90 -6.14 -24.36
CA THR A 129 9.15 -7.09 -25.19
C THR A 129 9.92 -8.40 -25.41
N ALA A 130 11.23 -8.43 -25.14
CA ALA A 130 12.03 -9.64 -25.21
C ALA A 130 11.83 -10.51 -23.94
N PRO A 131 11.32 -11.76 -24.04
CA PRO A 131 11.06 -12.59 -22.87
C PRO A 131 12.29 -12.91 -22.00
N SER A 132 13.49 -12.86 -22.60
CA SER A 132 14.77 -13.09 -21.91
C SER A 132 15.31 -11.87 -21.17
N ALA A 133 14.73 -10.69 -21.39
CA ALA A 133 15.12 -9.46 -20.73
C ALA A 133 14.14 -9.17 -19.57
N PRO A 134 14.60 -9.18 -18.31
CA PRO A 134 13.76 -8.89 -17.15
C PRO A 134 13.34 -7.41 -17.11
N THR A 135 12.29 -7.12 -16.36
CA THR A 135 11.97 -5.73 -15.97
C THR A 135 13.16 -5.14 -15.18
N GLY A 136 13.52 -3.89 -15.50
CA GLY A 136 14.67 -3.16 -14.99
C GLY A 136 14.59 -2.80 -13.50
N ALA A 137 15.48 -1.91 -13.05
CA ALA A 137 15.43 -1.42 -11.66
C ALA A 137 14.27 -0.42 -11.51
N PHE A 138 13.58 -0.49 -10.37
CA PHE A 138 12.56 0.49 -10.03
C PHE A 138 13.19 1.78 -9.51
N SER A 139 12.62 2.90 -9.93
CA SER A 139 12.95 4.24 -9.45
C SER A 139 11.70 4.93 -8.93
N GLU A 140 11.86 5.76 -7.89
CA GLU A 140 10.76 6.52 -7.31
C GLU A 140 10.38 7.69 -8.21
N LEU A 141 9.10 7.75 -8.59
CA LEU A 141 8.50 8.89 -9.28
C LEU A 141 7.80 9.84 -8.30
N HIS A 142 7.30 9.30 -7.19
CA HIS A 142 6.57 10.08 -6.19
C HIS A 142 6.65 9.45 -4.82
N SER A 143 6.76 10.29 -3.80
CA SER A 143 6.46 9.96 -2.41
C SER A 143 5.57 11.05 -1.82
N SER A 144 4.51 10.64 -1.14
CA SER A 144 3.58 11.57 -0.50
C SER A 144 4.21 12.23 0.74
N PRO A 145 3.76 13.43 1.13
CA PRO A 145 3.81 13.84 2.52
C PRO A 145 3.33 12.74 3.46
N ALA A 146 3.96 12.63 4.62
CA ALA A 146 3.56 11.70 5.66
C ALA A 146 2.24 12.13 6.31
N GLY A 147 1.36 11.15 6.56
CA GLY A 147 0.17 11.28 7.40
C GLY A 147 0.21 10.33 8.59
N ASP A 148 -0.50 10.67 9.68
CA ASP A 148 -0.62 9.76 10.83
C ASP A 148 -1.84 8.85 10.63
N PRO A 149 -1.68 7.51 10.49
CA PRO A 149 -2.79 6.59 10.28
C PRO A 149 -3.79 6.55 11.46
N ARG A 150 -3.37 7.00 12.66
CA ARG A 150 -4.23 7.11 13.84
C ARG A 150 -5.40 8.06 13.64
N ALA A 151 -5.27 9.00 12.70
CA ALA A 151 -6.34 9.90 12.29
C ALA A 151 -7.51 9.22 11.56
N SER A 152 -7.46 7.91 11.32
CA SER A 152 -8.50 7.13 10.66
C SER A 152 -9.07 6.07 11.59
N SER A 153 -10.27 5.55 11.29
CA SER A 153 -10.94 4.60 12.15
C SER A 153 -11.92 3.70 11.40
N ALA A 154 -11.97 2.43 11.79
CA ALA A 154 -13.07 1.56 11.39
C ALA A 154 -14.37 2.01 12.07
N ASN A 155 -15.52 1.64 11.51
CA ASN A 155 -16.83 2.04 12.03
C ASN A 155 -17.07 1.64 13.51
N ALA A 156 -16.43 0.56 13.98
CA ALA A 156 -16.53 0.10 15.37
C ALA A 156 -15.63 0.87 16.34
N LEU A 157 -14.76 1.75 15.83
CA LEU A 157 -13.76 2.55 16.56
C LEU A 157 -12.68 1.74 17.31
N THR A 158 -12.73 0.41 17.21
CA THR A 158 -11.82 -0.53 17.87
C THR A 158 -10.42 -0.56 17.29
N ASP A 159 -10.28 -0.06 16.06
CA ASP A 159 -9.07 -0.13 15.25
C ASP A 159 -9.04 1.04 14.26
N GLU A 160 -7.85 1.33 13.75
CA GLU A 160 -7.60 2.25 12.65
C GLU A 160 -7.98 1.63 11.32
N PHE A 161 -8.36 2.46 10.36
CA PHE A 161 -8.75 1.99 9.05
C PHE A 161 -8.31 2.95 7.96
N ILE A 162 -7.21 2.62 7.30
CA ILE A 162 -6.63 3.43 6.22
C ILE A 162 -7.28 3.14 4.86
N GLY A 163 -8.19 2.16 4.75
CA GLY A 163 -8.69 1.66 3.46
C GLY A 163 -7.76 0.61 2.85
N ASP A 164 -8.17 0.03 1.71
CA ASP A 164 -7.40 -0.99 0.98
C ASP A 164 -7.18 -0.57 -0.49
N TYR A 165 -7.38 0.71 -0.79
CA TYR A 165 -7.54 1.19 -2.17
C TYR A 165 -6.23 1.71 -2.75
N VAL A 166 -5.37 0.78 -3.16
CA VAL A 166 -4.13 1.08 -3.88
C VAL A 166 -4.22 0.48 -5.27
N TYR A 167 -4.15 1.32 -6.31
CA TYR A 167 -4.29 0.89 -7.71
C TYR A 167 -3.41 1.70 -8.64
N ALA A 168 -2.79 1.02 -9.61
CA ALA A 168 -2.12 1.64 -10.75
C ALA A 168 -2.84 1.27 -12.05
N THR A 169 -2.66 2.11 -13.05
CA THR A 169 -2.94 1.80 -14.45
C THR A 169 -1.83 2.36 -15.32
N ALA A 170 -1.35 1.57 -16.27
CA ALA A 170 -0.34 1.94 -17.22
C ALA A 170 -0.95 2.11 -18.62
N THR A 171 -0.61 3.21 -19.26
CA THR A 171 -0.81 3.41 -20.69
C THR A 171 0.51 3.15 -21.43
N ARG A 172 0.51 3.35 -22.75
CA ARG A 172 1.75 3.23 -23.56
C ARG A 172 2.74 4.38 -23.34
N THR A 173 2.37 5.44 -22.61
CA THR A 173 3.21 6.65 -22.49
C THR A 173 3.23 7.26 -21.09
N TYR A 174 2.36 6.81 -20.19
CA TYR A 174 2.28 7.28 -18.81
C TYR A 174 1.54 6.27 -17.93
N GLY A 175 1.81 6.31 -16.63
CA GLY A 175 1.05 5.62 -15.60
C GLY A 175 0.16 6.57 -14.81
N ALA A 176 -0.93 6.07 -14.24
CA ALA A 176 -1.68 6.77 -13.20
C ALA A 176 -1.82 5.86 -11.99
N ALA A 177 -1.81 6.44 -10.80
CA ALA A 177 -1.91 5.70 -9.56
C ALA A 177 -2.75 6.43 -8.53
N VAL A 178 -3.38 5.65 -7.65
CA VAL A 178 -4.07 6.13 -6.45
C VAL A 178 -3.62 5.34 -5.22
N TRP A 179 -3.61 6.01 -4.06
CA TRP A 179 -3.20 5.45 -2.78
C TRP A 179 -4.02 6.05 -1.63
N ASN A 180 -4.03 5.36 -0.49
CA ASN A 180 -4.64 5.88 0.72
C ASN A 180 -3.69 6.84 1.43
N ASP A 181 -4.21 7.95 1.95
CA ASP A 181 -3.40 9.02 2.50
C ASP A 181 -4.10 9.68 3.69
N THR A 182 -3.36 9.90 4.78
CA THR A 182 -3.90 10.50 6.01
C THR A 182 -3.26 11.85 6.33
N ARG A 183 -2.58 12.49 5.37
CA ARG A 183 -1.87 13.78 5.61
C ARG A 183 -2.79 14.92 6.06
N ASN A 184 -4.09 14.83 5.73
CA ASN A 184 -5.11 15.80 6.09
C ASN A 184 -5.90 15.40 7.35
N GLY A 185 -5.56 14.25 7.93
CA GLY A 185 -6.18 13.71 9.14
C GLY A 185 -5.57 14.29 10.40
N ALA A 186 -6.39 14.49 11.42
CA ALA A 186 -5.91 14.75 12.77
C ALA A 186 -6.23 13.58 13.70
N ASP A 187 -5.25 13.21 14.50
CA ASP A 187 -5.36 12.20 15.55
C ASP A 187 -6.48 12.54 16.56
N CYS A 188 -7.13 11.52 17.11
CA CYS A 188 -8.16 11.67 18.12
C CYS A 188 -7.75 10.95 19.42
N PRO A 189 -7.22 11.68 20.42
CA PRO A 189 -6.79 11.08 21.69
C PRO A 189 -7.88 10.30 22.43
N ALA A 190 -9.16 10.67 22.27
CA ALA A 190 -10.28 9.93 22.84
C ALA A 190 -10.44 8.54 22.19
N SER A 191 -10.20 8.42 20.88
CA SER A 191 -10.17 7.14 20.16
C SER A 191 -8.96 6.30 20.59
N ASP A 192 -7.79 6.92 20.75
CA ASP A 192 -6.59 6.23 21.23
C ASP A 192 -6.78 5.65 22.63
N ALA A 193 -7.38 6.41 23.54
CA ALA A 193 -7.68 5.96 24.90
C ALA A 193 -8.70 4.81 24.91
N TYR A 194 -9.75 4.90 24.09
CA TYR A 194 -10.73 3.83 23.92
C TYR A 194 -10.08 2.53 23.41
N ARG A 195 -9.28 2.63 22.34
CA ARG A 195 -8.54 1.50 21.77
C ARG A 195 -7.57 0.89 22.79
N ALA A 196 -6.80 1.71 23.52
CA ALA A 196 -5.90 1.23 24.58
C ALA A 196 -6.65 0.45 25.67
N ALA A 197 -7.83 0.93 26.09
CA ALA A 197 -8.64 0.25 27.09
C ALA A 197 -9.07 -1.14 26.59
N LEU A 198 -9.55 -1.24 25.35
CA LEU A 198 -9.94 -2.52 24.74
C LEU A 198 -8.75 -3.49 24.64
N GLN A 199 -7.58 -3.01 24.22
CA GLN A 199 -6.36 -3.83 24.12
C GLN A 199 -5.93 -4.38 25.50
N SER A 200 -6.22 -3.66 26.57
CA SER A 200 -5.98 -4.11 27.96
C SER A 200 -7.09 -5.02 28.54
N GLY A 201 -8.17 -5.28 27.79
CA GLY A 201 -9.35 -6.00 28.29
C GLY A 201 -10.22 -5.18 29.26
N THR A 202 -10.05 -3.85 29.28
CA THR A 202 -10.81 -2.94 30.15
C THR A 202 -12.06 -2.46 29.41
N ALA A 203 -13.20 -2.48 30.08
CA ALA A 203 -14.43 -1.89 29.56
C ALA A 203 -14.26 -0.36 29.41
N ALA A 204 -14.58 0.17 28.24
CA ALA A 204 -14.57 1.60 27.96
C ALA A 204 -15.78 1.98 27.11
N THR A 205 -16.19 3.24 27.24
CA THR A 205 -17.22 3.84 26.39
C THR A 205 -16.56 4.34 25.11
N ALA A 206 -17.09 3.97 23.95
CA ALA A 206 -16.64 4.50 22.67
C ALA A 206 -16.83 6.04 22.66
N PRO A 207 -15.84 6.80 22.16
CA PRO A 207 -15.99 8.24 22.00
C PRO A 207 -17.05 8.51 20.92
N ALA A 208 -17.70 9.66 21.02
CA ALA A 208 -18.56 10.16 19.96
C ALA A 208 -17.72 11.07 19.06
N PRO A 209 -17.24 10.60 17.89
CA PRO A 209 -16.20 11.30 17.14
C PRO A 209 -16.56 12.73 16.76
N GLU A 210 -17.85 12.99 16.55
CA GLU A 210 -18.35 14.32 16.20
C GLU A 210 -18.26 15.34 17.35
N GLN A 211 -18.16 14.89 18.61
CA GLN A 211 -17.94 15.77 19.77
C GLN A 211 -16.53 15.68 20.34
N ASP A 212 -15.93 14.49 20.32
CA ASP A 212 -14.71 14.17 21.06
C ASP A 212 -13.43 14.26 20.20
N CYS A 213 -13.55 14.27 18.87
CA CYS A 213 -12.41 14.30 17.96
C CYS A 213 -12.27 15.63 17.20
N PRO A 214 -11.07 15.96 16.71
CA PRO A 214 -10.92 17.08 15.77
C PRO A 214 -11.80 16.92 14.54
N ALA A 215 -12.23 18.03 13.94
CA ALA A 215 -13.10 18.02 12.76
C ALA A 215 -12.50 17.31 11.52
N THR A 216 -11.18 17.07 11.51
CA THR A 216 -10.46 16.36 10.46
C THR A 216 -10.11 14.91 10.83
N PHE A 217 -10.58 14.39 11.97
CA PHE A 217 -10.51 12.96 12.25
C PHE A 217 -11.42 12.20 11.27
N GLY A 218 -10.90 11.13 10.69
CA GLY A 218 -11.55 10.37 9.62
C GLY A 218 -11.18 10.85 8.20
N ASN A 219 -10.33 11.88 8.04
CA ASN A 219 -9.81 12.29 6.72
C ASN A 219 -8.73 11.31 6.21
N SER A 220 -9.11 10.05 6.00
CA SER A 220 -8.37 9.10 5.18
C SER A 220 -8.83 9.26 3.73
N ASP A 221 -8.04 9.97 2.94
CA ASP A 221 -8.35 10.35 1.57
C ASP A 221 -7.76 9.35 0.57
N ILE A 222 -8.30 9.34 -0.65
CA ILE A 222 -7.64 8.74 -1.80
C ILE A 222 -6.96 9.85 -2.59
N PHE A 223 -5.62 9.83 -2.59
CA PHE A 223 -4.82 10.71 -3.43
C PHE A 223 -4.39 9.97 -4.69
N GLY A 224 -4.03 10.72 -5.73
CA GLY A 224 -3.57 10.13 -6.98
C GLY A 224 -2.87 11.13 -7.88
N GLY A 225 -2.28 10.60 -8.95
CA GLY A 225 -1.59 11.39 -9.96
C GLY A 225 -1.37 10.61 -11.25
N SER A 226 -0.97 11.35 -12.28
CA SER A 226 -0.46 10.80 -13.54
C SER A 226 1.03 11.08 -13.67
N PHE A 227 1.79 10.09 -14.10
CA PHE A 227 3.24 10.08 -14.14
C PHE A 227 3.69 9.68 -15.54
N THR A 228 4.32 10.60 -16.25
CA THR A 228 4.90 10.32 -17.57
C THR A 228 5.99 9.26 -17.45
N ASP A 229 6.17 8.49 -18.51
CA ASP A 229 7.38 7.68 -18.67
C ASP A 229 8.64 8.59 -18.59
N PRO A 230 9.54 8.37 -17.61
CA PRO A 230 10.79 9.12 -17.49
C PRO A 230 11.82 8.74 -18.57
N THR A 231 11.64 7.63 -19.29
CA THR A 231 12.59 7.03 -20.23
C THR A 231 11.93 6.60 -21.56
N PRO A 232 11.34 7.54 -22.35
CA PRO A 232 10.53 7.23 -23.54
C PRO A 232 11.29 6.76 -24.78
#